data_AF-A0A353TYC4-F1
#
_entry.id   AF-A0A353TYC4-F1
#
_cell.length_a   1.000
_cell.length_b   1.000
_cell.length_c   1.000
_cell.angle_alpha   90.00
_cell.angle_beta   90.00
_cell.angle_gamma   90.00
#
_symmetry.space_group_name_H-M   'P 1'
#
loop_
_entity.id
_entity.type
_entity.pdbx_description
1 polymer ?
#
loop_
_entity_poly.entity_id
_entity_poly.type
_entity_poly.pdbx_seq_one_letter_code
_entity_poly.pdbx_strand_id
1 'polypeptide(L)'
;MKSAIQEIRGRLRGNGNKHYDVFIDIEHPRKSKCNCPHADGKRIICKHMISLYFSVFPKEAKKYHDEVIAYEIEEEKRQEELEHKIINYIGQLKIDELKNLILEILYDGPEWQYERFVRTFIE
;
A
#
# COMPACT_ATOMS: atom_id res chain seq x y z
N MET A 1 -14.55 3.63 27.93
CA MET A 1 -14.14 2.41 28.65
C MET A 1 -12.87 1.87 28.00
N LYS A 2 -11.69 2.05 28.62
CA LYS A 2 -10.45 1.44 28.14
C LYS A 2 -10.53 -0.06 28.44
N SER A 3 -10.44 -0.93 27.44
CA SER A 3 -10.34 -2.36 27.73
C SER A 3 -8.98 -2.62 28.38
N ALA A 4 -8.98 -3.31 29.52
CA ALA A 4 -7.84 -3.48 30.41
C ALA A 4 -6.84 -4.55 29.93
N ILE A 5 -6.78 -4.82 28.62
CA ILE A 5 -5.91 -5.85 28.06
C ILE A 5 -4.65 -5.15 27.56
N GLN A 6 -3.56 -5.30 28.31
CA GLN A 6 -2.23 -4.77 27.95
C GLN A 6 -1.37 -5.82 27.23
N GLU A 7 -1.64 -7.10 27.47
CA GLU A 7 -0.91 -8.22 26.91
C GLU A 7 -1.85 -9.24 26.27
N ILE A 8 -1.48 -9.74 25.08
CA ILE A 8 -2.23 -10.77 24.36
C ILE A 8 -1.29 -11.93 24.04
N ARG A 9 -1.78 -13.16 24.23
CA ARG A 9 -1.08 -14.39 23.83
C ARG A 9 -1.98 -15.23 22.95
N GLY A 10 -1.39 -15.88 21.96
CA GLY A 10 -2.13 -16.76 21.06
C GLY A 10 -1.21 -17.69 20.29
N ARG A 11 -1.80 -18.78 19.81
CA ARG A 11 -1.16 -19.73 18.90
C ARG A 11 -1.79 -19.59 17.52
N LEU A 12 -0.99 -19.23 16.52
CA LEU A 12 -1.46 -18.94 15.18
C LEU A 12 -0.95 -19.95 14.18
N ARG A 13 -1.84 -20.40 13.29
CA ARG A 13 -1.48 -21.26 12.18
C ARG A 13 -0.84 -20.42 11.07
N GLY A 14 0.38 -20.79 10.69
CA GLY A 14 1.07 -20.29 9.51
C GLY A 14 0.89 -21.20 8.30
N ASN A 15 1.77 -21.05 7.32
CA ASN A 15 1.75 -21.89 6.13
C ASN A 15 2.15 -23.35 6.46
N GLY A 16 1.58 -24.32 5.75
CA GLY A 16 1.90 -25.74 5.89
C GLY A 16 1.59 -26.33 7.29
N ASN A 17 0.51 -25.90 7.93
CA ASN A 17 0.08 -26.35 9.27
C ASN A 17 1.08 -26.11 10.42
N LYS A 18 2.14 -25.31 10.20
CA LYS A 18 3.02 -24.87 11.30
C LYS A 18 2.27 -23.91 12.21
N HIS A 19 2.47 -24.04 13.51
CA HIS A 19 1.88 -23.14 14.49
C HIS A 19 2.97 -22.31 15.15
N TYR A 20 2.66 -21.04 15.39
CA TYR A 20 3.56 -20.07 16.00
C TYR A 20 2.94 -19.53 17.28
N ASP A 21 3.74 -19.47 18.34
CA ASP A 21 3.35 -18.84 19.58
C ASP A 21 3.67 -17.34 19.47
N VAL A 22 2.66 -16.54 19.80
CA VAL A 22 2.68 -15.09 19.63
C VAL A 22 2.31 -14.42 20.94
N PHE A 23 3.09 -13.41 21.29
CA PHE A 23 2.88 -12.53 22.43
C PHE A 23 2.90 -11.09 21.94
N ILE A 24 1.91 -10.30 22.34
CA ILE A 24 1.78 -8.88 22.02
C ILE A 24 1.72 -8.11 23.32
N ASP A 25 2.61 -7.14 23.47
CA ASP A 25 2.53 -6.09 24.49
C ASP A 25 2.02 -4.83 23.78
N ILE A 26 0.78 -4.42 24.06
CA ILE A 26 0.13 -3.31 23.37
C ILE A 26 0.74 -1.96 23.78
N GLU A 27 1.17 -1.83 25.04
CA GLU A 27 1.81 -0.61 25.53
C GLU A 27 3.24 -0.48 25.01
N HIS A 28 3.95 -1.60 24.85
CA HIS A 28 5.30 -1.66 24.33
C HIS A 28 5.39 -2.61 23.12
N PRO A 29 4.89 -2.24 21.93
CA PRO A 29 4.84 -3.13 20.76
C PRO A 29 6.19 -3.78 20.40
N ARG A 30 7.32 -3.11 20.69
CA ARG A 30 8.68 -3.62 20.47
C ARG A 30 9.10 -4.76 21.41
N LYS A 31 8.37 -5.02 22.51
CA LYS A 31 8.55 -6.17 23.40
C LYS A 31 7.76 -7.41 22.95
N SER A 32 6.84 -7.24 21.99
CA SER A 32 6.09 -8.33 21.38
C SER A 32 7.01 -9.36 20.72
N LYS A 33 6.64 -10.63 20.77
CA LYS A 33 7.44 -11.75 20.25
C LYS A 33 6.60 -12.71 19.44
N CYS A 34 7.18 -13.24 18.37
CA CYS A 34 6.62 -14.33 17.58
C CYS A 34 7.76 -15.25 17.18
N ASN A 35 7.60 -16.55 17.41
CA ASN A 35 8.61 -17.56 17.05
C ASN A 35 8.56 -17.97 15.56
N CYS A 36 7.96 -17.15 14.67
CA CYS A 36 7.98 -17.45 13.25
C CYS A 36 9.35 -17.13 12.64
N PRO A 37 9.81 -17.85 11.60
CA PRO A 37 11.14 -17.64 11.01
C PRO A 37 11.42 -16.20 10.56
N HIS A 38 10.37 -15.44 10.24
CA HIS A 38 10.49 -14.05 9.87
C HIS A 38 10.91 -13.17 11.05
N ALA A 39 10.31 -13.37 12.23
CA ALA A 39 10.41 -12.47 13.39
C ALA A 39 11.17 -13.02 14.60
N ASP A 40 11.45 -14.32 14.65
CA ASP A 40 12.13 -14.92 15.79
C ASP A 40 13.52 -14.30 16.03
N GLY A 41 13.79 -13.96 17.30
CA GLY A 41 15.00 -13.23 17.70
C GLY A 41 15.12 -11.78 17.19
N LYS A 42 14.14 -11.25 16.44
CA LYS A 42 14.18 -9.91 15.83
C LYS A 42 13.13 -8.98 16.45
N ARG A 43 13.39 -7.67 16.44
CA ARG A 43 12.45 -6.62 16.87
C ARG A 43 11.58 -6.13 15.70
N ILE A 44 10.81 -7.03 15.09
CA ILE A 44 9.93 -6.71 13.96
C ILE A 44 8.50 -7.17 14.25
N ILE A 45 7.51 -6.45 13.70
CA ILE A 45 6.11 -6.87 13.74
C ILE A 45 5.84 -7.77 12.54
N CYS A 46 5.31 -8.97 12.78
CA CYS A 46 4.94 -9.90 11.72
C CYS A 46 3.42 -10.01 11.56
N LYS A 47 2.99 -10.56 10.43
CA LYS A 47 1.56 -10.77 10.15
C LYS A 47 0.82 -11.56 11.24
N HIS A 48 1.48 -12.50 11.93
CA HIS A 48 0.83 -13.28 12.99
C HIS A 48 0.47 -12.41 14.21
N MET A 49 1.29 -11.40 14.54
CA MET A 49 0.96 -10.44 15.59
C MET A 49 -0.25 -9.60 15.19
N ILE A 50 -0.27 -9.08 13.96
CA ILE A 50 -1.42 -8.31 13.45
C ILE A 50 -2.70 -9.15 13.46
N SER A 51 -2.64 -10.39 12.99
CA SER A 51 -3.79 -11.31 13.01
C SER A 51 -4.32 -11.55 14.43
N LEU A 52 -3.44 -11.75 15.41
CA LEU A 52 -3.83 -11.94 16.82
C LEU A 52 -4.40 -10.66 17.44
N TYR A 53 -3.85 -9.50 17.10
CA TYR A 53 -4.39 -8.23 17.56
C TYR A 53 -5.84 -8.03 17.05
N PHE A 54 -6.07 -8.24 15.75
CA PHE A 54 -7.41 -8.07 15.18
C PHE A 54 -8.41 -9.14 15.59
N SER A 55 -7.97 -10.35 15.97
CA SER A 55 -8.89 -11.33 16.54
C SER A 55 -9.41 -10.91 17.93
N VAL A 56 -8.63 -10.16 18.70
CA VAL A 56 -9.05 -9.58 19.99
C VAL A 56 -9.82 -8.27 19.80
N PHE A 57 -9.46 -7.47 18.80
CA PHE A 57 -10.08 -6.17 18.51
C PHE A 57 -10.77 -6.15 17.13
N PRO A 58 -11.86 -6.91 16.92
CA PRO A 58 -12.50 -7.01 15.60
C PRO A 58 -13.11 -5.69 15.13
N LYS A 59 -13.50 -4.80 16.05
CA LYS A 59 -14.00 -3.46 15.71
C LYS A 59 -12.90 -2.58 15.12
N GLU A 60 -11.69 -2.63 15.68
CA GLU A 60 -10.53 -1.90 15.14
C GLU A 60 -10.12 -2.48 13.78
N ALA A 61 -10.20 -3.80 13.61
CA ALA A 61 -9.96 -4.45 12.32
C ALA A 61 -10.92 -3.95 11.24
N LYS A 62 -12.22 -3.91 11.56
CA LYS A 62 -13.25 -3.40 10.65
C LYS A 62 -13.01 -1.92 10.32
N LYS A 63 -12.76 -1.09 11.34
CA LYS A 63 -12.50 0.33 11.16
C LYS A 63 -11.31 0.57 10.23
N TYR A 64 -10.19 -0.10 10.48
CA TYR A 64 -9.00 -0.01 9.63
C TYR A 64 -9.30 -0.43 8.18
N HIS A 65 -10.01 -1.55 7.99
CA HIS A 65 -10.40 -2.01 6.66
C HIS A 65 -11.26 -0.98 5.93
N ASP A 66 -12.31 -0.46 6.58
CA ASP A 66 -13.22 0.52 5.99
C ASP A 66 -12.49 1.82 5.62
N GLU A 67 -11.52 2.27 6.43
CA GLU A 67 -10.66 3.42 6.13
C GLU A 67 -9.76 3.19 4.91
N VAL A 68 -9.12 2.03 4.81
CA VAL A 68 -8.27 1.67 3.65
C VAL A 68 -9.09 1.63 2.36
N ILE A 69 -10.25 0.96 2.39
CA ILE A 69 -11.14 0.86 1.22
C ILE A 69 -11.67 2.23 0.81
N ALA A 70 -12.07 3.08 1.76
CA ALA A 70 -12.54 4.42 1.45
C ALA A 70 -11.44 5.26 0.77
N TYR A 71 -10.20 5.15 1.25
CA TYR A 71 -9.05 5.80 0.64
C TYR A 71 -8.77 5.30 -0.78
N GLU A 72 -8.79 3.99 -1.00
CA GLU A 72 -8.60 3.40 -2.33
C GLU A 72 -9.66 3.88 -3.33
N ILE A 73 -10.94 3.89 -2.92
CA ILE A 73 -12.05 4.40 -3.75
C ILE A 73 -11.90 5.89 -4.06
N GLU A 74 -11.48 6.71 -3.08
CA GLU A 74 -11.27 8.14 -3.30
C GLU A 74 -10.11 8.38 -4.27
N GLU A 75 -9.02 7.63 -4.13
CA GLU A 75 -7.85 7.76 -5.00
C GLU A 75 -8.16 7.26 -6.43
N GLU A 76 -8.89 6.16 -6.59
CA GLU A 76 -9.36 5.70 -7.91
C GLU A 76 -10.19 6.79 -8.62
N LYS A 77 -11.16 7.38 -7.91
CA LYS A 77 -11.96 8.50 -8.46
C LYS A 77 -11.09 9.69 -8.84
N ARG A 78 -10.10 10.04 -8.01
CA ARG A 78 -9.16 11.13 -8.29
C ARG A 78 -8.36 10.84 -9.56
N GLN A 79 -7.88 9.61 -9.73
CA GLN A 79 -7.14 9.20 -10.93
C GLN A 79 -8.03 9.25 -12.18
N GLU A 80 -9.26 8.73 -12.11
CA GLU A 80 -10.24 8.83 -13.20
C GLU A 80 -10.53 10.29 -13.58
N GLU A 81 -10.75 11.16 -12.60
CA GLU A 81 -10.98 12.60 -12.84
C GLU A 81 -9.78 13.28 -13.49
N LEU A 82 -8.56 12.94 -13.08
CA LEU A 82 -7.34 13.47 -13.67
C LEU A 82 -7.16 12.98 -15.11
N GLU A 83 -7.41 11.69 -15.36
CA GLU A 83 -7.38 11.12 -16.71
C GLU A 83 -8.39 11.83 -17.62
N HIS A 84 -9.64 12.00 -17.17
CA HIS A 84 -10.66 12.73 -17.91
C HIS A 84 -10.23 14.18 -18.22
N LYS A 85 -9.62 14.88 -17.25
CA LYS A 85 -9.10 16.23 -17.45
C LYS A 85 -7.99 16.28 -18.50
N ILE A 86 -7.05 15.34 -18.46
CA ILE A 86 -5.95 15.24 -19.43
C ILE A 86 -6.49 14.97 -20.83
N ILE A 87 -7.37 13.97 -20.98
CA ILE A 87 -7.98 13.63 -22.27
C ILE A 87 -8.74 14.82 -22.85
N ASN A 88 -9.54 15.51 -22.04
CA ASN A 88 -10.29 16.68 -22.49
C ASN A 88 -9.36 17.83 -22.89
N TYR A 89 -8.31 18.10 -22.12
CA TYR A 89 -7.34 19.14 -22.44
C TYR A 89 -6.61 18.85 -23.76
N ILE A 90 -6.05 17.65 -23.91
CA ILE A 90 -5.34 17.23 -25.13
C ILE A 90 -6.28 17.28 -26.34
N GLY A 91 -7.53 16.84 -26.19
CA GLY A 91 -8.53 16.85 -27.26
C GLY A 91 -8.92 18.24 -27.74
N GLN A 92 -8.65 19.30 -26.97
CA GLN A 92 -8.93 20.68 -27.33
C GLN A 92 -7.74 21.38 -28.04
N LEU A 93 -6.55 20.78 -28.02
CA LEU A 93 -5.35 21.37 -28.62
C LEU A 93 -5.39 21.28 -30.15
N LYS A 94 -4.83 22.30 -30.81
CA LYS A 94 -4.53 22.25 -32.24
C LYS A 94 -3.35 21.31 -32.49
N ILE A 95 -3.23 20.82 -33.73
CA ILE A 95 -2.16 19.90 -34.13
C ILE A 95 -0.76 20.46 -33.81
N ASP A 96 -0.51 21.75 -34.04
CA ASP A 96 0.80 22.35 -33.77
C ASP A 96 1.07 22.53 -32.27
N GLU A 97 0.04 22.83 -31.48
CA GLU A 97 0.15 22.89 -30.01
C GLU A 97 0.43 21.50 -29.43
N LEU A 98 -0.23 20.47 -29.95
CA LEU A 98 -0.01 19.08 -29.56
C LEU A 98 1.41 18.61 -29.89
N LYS A 99 1.93 18.94 -31.08
CA LYS A 99 3.32 18.62 -31.47
C LYS A 99 4.33 19.26 -30.53
N ASN A 100 4.16 20.54 -30.21
CA ASN A 100 5.05 21.26 -29.31
C ASN A 100 5.00 20.67 -27.89
N LEU A 101 3.81 20.37 -27.37
CA LEU A 101 3.64 19.75 -26.06
C LEU A 101 4.31 18.36 -25.98
N ILE A 102 4.21 17.54 -27.03
CA ILE A 102 4.89 16.24 -27.07
C ILE A 102 6.42 16.43 -27.03
N LEU A 103 6.96 17.38 -27.79
CA LEU A 103 8.39 17.68 -27.78
C LEU A 103 8.86 18.15 -26.39
N GLU A 104 8.09 19.04 -25.76
CA GLU A 104 8.36 19.51 -24.39
C GLU A 104 8.39 18.34 -23.40
N ILE A 105 7.36 17.49 -23.40
CA ILE A 105 7.28 16.30 -22.53
C ILE A 105 8.46 15.33 -22.78
N LEU A 106 8.88 15.14 -24.03
CA LEU A 106 9.98 14.24 -24.36
C LEU A 106 11.35 14.81 -23.97
N TYR A 107 11.53 16.13 -24.03
CA TYR A 107 12.80 16.78 -23.68
C TYR A 107 12.95 17.06 -22.19
N ASP A 108 11.85 17.41 -21.51
CA ASP A 108 11.84 17.70 -20.07
C ASP A 108 11.57 16.45 -19.22
N GLY A 109 11.16 15.35 -19.87
CA GLY A 109 10.93 14.06 -19.23
C GLY A 109 12.22 13.31 -18.87
N PRO A 110 12.10 12.19 -18.15
CA PRO A 110 13.25 11.33 -17.85
C PRO A 110 13.91 10.76 -19.11
N GLU A 111 15.23 10.61 -19.12
CA GLU A 111 16.00 10.07 -20.26
C GLU A 111 15.47 8.72 -20.78
N TRP A 112 15.07 7.81 -19.87
CA TRP A 112 14.49 6.52 -20.24
C TRP A 112 13.19 6.64 -21.05
N GLN A 113 12.40 7.70 -20.85
CA GLN A 113 11.17 7.95 -21.59
C GLN A 113 11.50 8.36 -23.03
N TYR A 114 12.49 9.25 -23.19
CA TYR A 114 13.01 9.68 -24.49
C TYR A 114 13.60 8.50 -25.26
N GLU A 115 14.53 7.75 -24.66
CA GLU A 115 15.15 6.57 -25.29
C GLU A 115 14.11 5.52 -25.67
N ARG A 116 13.13 5.26 -24.79
CA ARG A 116 12.04 4.34 -25.08
C ARG A 116 11.22 4.83 -26.27
N PHE A 117 10.94 6.13 -26.37
CA PHE A 117 10.21 6.69 -27.49
C PHE A 117 10.99 6.50 -28.80
N VAL A 118 12.29 6.82 -28.84
CA VAL A 118 13.16 6.64 -30.01
C VAL A 118 13.16 5.19 -30.48
N ARG A 119 13.44 4.24 -29.57
CA ARG A 119 13.46 2.79 -29.88
C ARG A 119 12.10 2.20 -30.26
N THR A 120 11.00 2.86 -29.93
CA THR A 120 9.66 2.32 -30.22
C THR A 120 9.08 2.87 -31.52
N PHE A 121 9.36 4.14 -31.82
CA PHE A 121 8.67 4.86 -32.89
C PHE A 121 9.59 5.36 -34.01
N ILE A 122 10.92 5.34 -33.83
CA ILE A 122 11.88 5.89 -34.80
C ILE A 122 12.86 4.81 -35.29
N GLU A 123 13.49 4.10 -34.37
CA GLU A 123 14.49 3.04 -34.62
C GLU A 123 13.92 1.65 -34.32
#